data_AF-A0A6B9Z331-F1
#
_entry.id   AF-A0A6B9Z331-F1
#
_cell.length_a   1.000
_cell.length_b   1.000
_cell.length_c   1.000
_cell.angle_alpha   90.00
_cell.angle_beta   90.00
_cell.angle_gamma   90.00
#
_symmetry.space_group_name_H-M   'P 1'
#
loop_
_entity.id
_entity.type
_entity.pdbx_description
1 polymer ?
#
loop_
_entity_poly.entity_id
_entity_poly.type
_entity_poly.pdbx_seq_one_letter_code
_entity_poly.pdbx_strand_id
1 'polypeptide(L)'
;MDNYKNKLGSLADKLKKEAPKTPIQEVLPVKVAAPQEPKVQFNNRIPKSLLKRLKAAGLDEDVSLQELTIQALEMYLSQKAKPE
;
A
#
# COMPACT_ATOMS: atom_id res chain seq x y z
N MET A 1 3.05 -38.09 47.86
CA MET A 1 4.10 -37.55 46.96
C MET A 1 4.12 -38.24 45.59
N ASP A 2 3.33 -39.30 45.39
CA ASP A 2 3.34 -40.15 44.19
C ASP A 2 2.70 -39.49 42.96
N ASN A 3 1.70 -38.63 43.18
CA ASN A 3 1.03 -37.88 42.11
C ASN A 3 1.94 -36.90 41.37
N TYR A 4 3.00 -36.40 42.01
CA TYR A 4 3.92 -35.45 41.39
C TYR A 4 4.92 -36.17 40.47
N LYS A 5 5.45 -37.32 40.92
CA LYS A 5 6.34 -38.17 40.10
C LYS A 5 5.63 -38.69 38.85
N ASN A 6 4.35 -39.07 38.99
CA ASN A 6 3.53 -39.54 37.86
C ASN A 6 3.27 -38.44 36.82
N LYS A 7 3.06 -37.19 37.25
CA LYS A 7 2.90 -36.04 36.33
C LYS A 7 4.19 -35.73 35.57
N LEU A 8 5.34 -35.78 36.23
CA LEU A 8 6.65 -35.57 35.59
C LEU A 8 6.99 -36.66 34.57
N GLY A 9 6.71 -37.93 34.89
CA GLY A 9 6.86 -39.03 33.95
C GLY A 9 6.00 -38.83 32.69
N SER A 10 4.73 -38.44 32.88
CA SER A 10 3.80 -38.19 31.76
C SER A 10 4.21 -37.00 30.89
N LEU A 11 4.91 -36.00 31.43
CA LEU A 11 5.43 -34.86 30.67
C LEU A 11 6.66 -35.25 29.85
N ALA A 12 7.57 -36.04 30.43
CA ALA A 12 8.74 -36.54 29.73
C ALA A 12 8.36 -37.45 28.56
N ASP A 13 7.31 -38.26 28.72
CA ASP A 13 6.79 -39.12 27.66
C ASP A 13 6.11 -38.33 26.53
N LYS A 14 5.40 -37.25 26.86
CA LYS A 14 4.80 -36.35 25.86
C LYS A 14 5.86 -35.60 25.05
N LEU A 15 6.90 -35.08 25.71
CA LEU A 15 8.00 -34.38 25.05
C LEU A 15 8.83 -35.26 24.10
N LYS A 16 8.93 -36.57 24.39
CA LYS A 16 9.64 -37.51 23.52
C LYS A 16 8.81 -37.99 22.32
N LYS A 17 7.48 -38.04 22.45
CA LYS A 17 6.57 -38.59 21.43
C LYS A 17 5.97 -37.52 20.52
N GLU A 18 5.83 -36.29 21.00
CA GLU A 18 5.28 -35.20 20.21
C GLU A 18 6.40 -34.53 19.39
N ALA A 19 6.31 -34.63 18.06
CA ALA A 19 7.17 -33.86 17.19
C ALA A 19 6.92 -32.36 17.44
N PRO A 20 7.96 -31.52 17.59
CA PRO A 20 7.79 -30.11 17.83
C PRO A 20 7.04 -29.49 16.64
N LYS A 21 5.81 -29.01 16.88
CA LYS A 21 5.07 -28.20 15.92
C LYS A 21 5.77 -26.86 15.81
N THR A 22 6.68 -26.72 14.86
CA THR A 22 7.22 -25.42 14.50
C THR A 22 6.07 -24.56 13.99
N PRO A 23 5.89 -23.32 14.49
CA PRO A 23 4.95 -22.39 13.88
C PRO A 23 5.41 -22.14 12.45
N ILE A 24 4.77 -22.78 11.49
CA ILE A 24 5.09 -22.57 10.08
C ILE A 24 4.44 -21.24 9.70
N GLN A 25 5.26 -20.23 9.44
CA GLN A 25 4.77 -18.91 9.07
C GLN A 25 4.25 -18.98 7.63
N GLU A 26 2.94 -18.86 7.47
CA GLU A 26 2.32 -18.74 6.14
C GLU A 26 2.70 -17.38 5.54
N VAL A 27 3.56 -17.40 4.52
CA VAL A 27 3.93 -16.20 3.76
C VAL A 27 2.90 -15.99 2.64
N LEU A 28 2.09 -14.94 2.78
CA LEU A 28 1.23 -14.49 1.69
C LEU A 28 2.08 -13.72 0.65
N PRO A 29 1.95 -14.04 -0.65
CA PRO A 29 2.61 -13.27 -1.69
C PRO A 29 2.18 -11.80 -1.65
N VAL A 30 3.15 -10.89 -1.67
CA VAL A 30 2.86 -9.46 -1.79
C VAL A 30 2.22 -9.23 -3.16
N LYS A 31 0.98 -8.72 -3.16
CA LYS A 31 0.25 -8.43 -4.40
C LYS A 31 1.10 -7.52 -5.28
N VAL A 32 1.48 -8.02 -6.46
CA VAL A 32 2.22 -7.25 -7.45
C VAL A 32 1.28 -6.16 -7.96
N ALA A 33 1.57 -4.90 -7.62
CA ALA A 33 0.83 -3.77 -8.16
C ALA A 33 0.95 -3.76 -9.68
N ALA A 34 -0.14 -3.46 -10.39
CA ALA A 34 -0.15 -3.37 -11.84
C ALA A 34 0.96 -2.42 -12.34
N PRO A 35 1.55 -2.68 -13.51
CA PRO A 35 2.60 -1.82 -14.05
C PRO A 35 2.04 -0.41 -14.23
N GLN A 36 2.52 0.54 -13.41
CA GLN A 36 2.25 1.95 -13.63
C GLN A 36 3.10 2.43 -14.80
N GLU A 37 2.53 3.26 -15.67
CA GLU A 37 3.31 3.93 -16.70
C GLU A 37 4.48 4.71 -16.06
N PRO A 38 5.65 4.76 -16.73
CA PRO A 38 6.80 5.47 -16.20
C PRO A 38 6.49 6.97 -16.08
N LYS A 39 6.36 7.45 -14.84
CA LYS A 39 6.12 8.87 -14.54
C LYS A 39 7.41 9.67 -14.69
N VAL A 40 7.34 10.80 -15.38
CA VAL A 40 8.46 11.76 -15.54
C VAL A 40 8.21 13.00 -14.68
N GLN A 41 9.28 13.59 -14.13
CA GLN A 41 9.17 14.84 -13.39
C GLN A 41 8.92 16.02 -14.34
N PHE A 42 7.84 16.76 -14.10
CA PHE A 42 7.53 17.99 -14.81
C PHE A 42 7.70 19.20 -13.88
N ASN A 43 8.78 19.96 -14.07
CA ASN A 43 9.10 21.12 -13.25
C ASN A 43 8.57 22.40 -13.91
N ASN A 44 7.58 23.04 -13.29
CA ASN A 44 7.02 24.32 -13.75
C ASN A 44 6.93 25.32 -12.59
N ARG A 45 7.07 26.62 -12.89
CA ARG A 45 6.84 27.71 -11.94
C ARG A 45 5.42 28.23 -12.11
N ILE A 46 4.62 28.09 -11.06
CA ILE A 46 3.25 28.61 -11.01
C ILE A 46 3.10 29.71 -9.95
N PRO A 47 2.16 30.65 -10.12
CA PRO A 47 1.85 31.64 -9.10
C PRO A 47 1.42 30.99 -7.78
N LYS A 48 1.85 31.57 -6.65
CA LYS A 48 1.49 31.07 -5.30
C LYS A 48 -0.02 31.04 -5.06
N SER A 49 -0.77 31.98 -5.64
CA SER A 49 -2.23 32.03 -5.57
C SER A 49 -2.90 30.85 -6.27
N LEU A 50 -2.32 30.37 -7.38
CA LEU A 50 -2.84 29.22 -8.11
C LEU A 50 -2.61 27.92 -7.32
N LEU A 51 -1.43 27.74 -6.74
CA LEU A 51 -1.12 26.59 -5.90
C LEU A 51 -2.08 26.47 -4.71
N LYS A 52 -2.45 27.60 -4.07
CA LYS A 52 -3.43 27.59 -2.97
C LYS A 52 -4.80 27.11 -3.42
N ARG A 53 -5.28 27.56 -4.59
CA ARG A 53 -6.56 27.13 -5.15
C ARG A 53 -6.55 25.66 -5.54
N LEU A 54 -5.46 25.20 -6.15
CA LEU A 54 -5.29 23.78 -6.51
C LEU A 54 -5.33 22.87 -5.28
N LYS A 55 -4.71 23.30 -4.17
CA LYS A 55 -4.74 22.56 -2.89
C LYS A 55 -6.13 22.54 -2.25
N ALA A 56 -6.88 23.64 -2.35
CA ALA A 56 -8.26 23.68 -1.87
C ALA A 56 -9.12 22.70 -2.67
N ALA A 57 -9.04 22.75 -4.00
CA ALA A 57 -9.77 21.82 -4.88
C ALA A 57 -9.42 20.35 -4.63
N GLY A 58 -8.14 20.03 -4.42
CA GLY A 58 -7.72 18.66 -4.08
C GLY A 58 -8.21 18.19 -2.71
N LEU A 59 -8.50 19.10 -1.77
CA LEU A 59 -9.10 18.76 -0.49
C LEU A 59 -10.60 18.48 -0.63
N ASP A 60 -11.30 19.24 -1.47
CA ASP A 60 -12.74 19.11 -1.67
C ASP A 60 -13.10 17.80 -2.40
N GLU A 61 -12.25 17.36 -3.33
CA GLU A 61 -12.49 16.19 -4.18
C GLU A 61 -11.79 14.91 -3.69
N ASP A 62 -10.98 14.98 -2.61
CA ASP A 62 -10.11 13.88 -2.13
C ASP A 62 -9.15 13.32 -3.22
N VAL A 63 -8.70 14.18 -4.13
CA VAL A 63 -7.84 13.82 -5.27
C VAL A 63 -6.41 14.32 -5.07
N SER A 64 -5.43 13.55 -5.52
CA SER A 64 -4.03 13.96 -5.47
C SER A 64 -3.76 15.17 -6.37
N LEU A 65 -2.88 16.08 -5.93
CA LEU A 65 -2.41 17.20 -6.75
C LEU A 65 -1.82 16.73 -8.09
N GLN A 66 -1.23 15.54 -8.14
CA GLN A 66 -0.70 14.96 -9.37
C GLN A 66 -1.82 14.62 -10.36
N GLU A 67 -2.89 13.99 -9.88
CA GLU A 67 -4.04 13.60 -10.70
C GLU A 67 -4.79 14.83 -11.22
N LEU A 68 -5.02 15.83 -10.38
CA LEU A 68 -5.60 17.10 -10.82
C LEU A 68 -4.75 17.78 -11.91
N THR A 69 -3.43 17.72 -11.77
CA THR A 69 -2.53 18.30 -12.78
C THR A 69 -2.61 17.52 -14.10
N ILE A 70 -2.68 16.19 -14.04
CA ILE A 70 -2.83 15.33 -15.23
C ILE A 70 -4.15 15.62 -15.93
N GLN A 71 -5.27 15.63 -15.20
CA GLN A 71 -6.59 15.91 -15.76
C GLN A 71 -6.63 17.29 -16.44
N ALA A 72 -6.09 18.33 -15.80
CA ALA A 72 -6.04 19.66 -16.39
C ALA A 72 -5.23 19.70 -17.70
N LEU A 73 -4.10 18.97 -17.75
CA LEU A 73 -3.27 18.87 -18.96
C LEU A 73 -3.98 18.09 -20.07
N GLU A 74 -4.62 16.97 -19.75
CA GLU A 74 -5.40 16.17 -20.70
C GLU A 74 -6.59 16.96 -21.28
N MET A 75 -7.30 17.71 -20.44
CA MET A 75 -8.38 18.58 -20.88
C MET A 75 -7.88 19.66 -21.84
N TYR A 76 -6.76 20.31 -21.50
CA TYR A 76 -6.17 21.34 -22.35
C TYR A 76 -5.74 20.78 -23.71
N LEU A 77 -5.09 19.61 -23.73
CA LEU A 77 -4.69 18.94 -24.97
C LEU A 77 -5.90 18.50 -25.80
N SER A 78 -6.93 17.95 -25.15
CA SER A 78 -8.17 17.50 -25.79
C SER A 78 -8.94 18.66 -26.43
N GLN A 79 -8.97 19.82 -25.78
CA GLN A 79 -9.58 21.04 -26.32
C GLN A 79 -8.81 21.57 -27.54
N LYS A 80 -7.47 21.53 -27.51
CA LYS A 80 -6.64 21.90 -28.67
C LYS A 80 -6.72 20.90 -29.83
N ALA A 81 -6.99 19.64 -29.56
CA ALA A 81 -7.05 18.57 -30.55
C ALA A 81 -8.40 18.48 -31.29
N LYS A 82 -9.42 19.22 -30.86
CA LYS A 82 -10.60 19.52 -31.68
C LYS A 82 -10.29 20.78 -32.50
N PRO A 83 -9.81 20.67 -33.75
CA PRO A 83 -9.87 21.81 -34.66
C PRO A 83 -11.35 22.16 -34.87
N GLU A 84 -11.66 23.45 -34.80
CA GLU A 84 -12.87 24.00 -35.42
C GLU A 84 -12.87 23.70 -36.93
#